data_AF-A0A2S6S1Q8-F1
#
_entry.id   AF-A0A2S6S1Q8-F1
#
_cell.length_a   1.000
_cell.length_b   1.000
_cell.length_c   1.000
_cell.angle_alpha   90.00
_cell.angle_beta   90.00
_cell.angle_gamma   90.00
#
_symmetry.space_group_name_H-M   'P 1'
#
loop_
_entity.id
_entity.type
_entity.pdbx_description
1 polymer ?
#
loop_
_entity_poly.entity_id
_entity_poly.type
_entity_poly.pdbx_seq_one_letter_code
_entity_poly.pdbx_strand_id
1 'polypeptide(L)' 'SILMDDVLVESNALVAAGSLVTSGKRIKTGEVWAGNPAVFTRRLSKGESKFIETSSRRYKSLAKDYVQIAKH' A
#
# COMPACT_ATOMS: atom_id res chain seq x y z
N SER A 1 -5.12 -4.92 -6.22
CA SER A 1 -4.94 -6.08 -5.30
C SER A 1 -6.27 -6.34 -4.62
N ILE A 2 -6.45 -7.54 -4.08
CA ILE A 2 -7.64 -7.97 -3.33
C ILE A 2 -7.18 -8.43 -1.95
N LEU A 3 -7.87 -7.96 -0.90
CA LEU A 3 -7.61 -8.30 0.49
C LEU A 3 -8.89 -8.97 1.02
N MET A 4 -8.77 -10.18 1.55
CA MET A 4 -9.90 -10.87 2.20
C MET A 4 -10.05 -10.43 3.66
N ASP A 5 -11.07 -10.95 4.34
CA ASP A 5 -11.41 -10.60 5.71
C ASP A 5 -10.25 -10.83 6.70
N ASP A 6 -10.21 -9.99 7.73
CA ASP A 6 -9.22 -10.05 8.82
C ASP A 6 -7.75 -9.96 8.38
N VAL A 7 -7.48 -9.40 7.19
CA VAL A 7 -6.11 -9.09 6.77
C VAL A 7 -5.61 -7.84 7.49
N LEU A 8 -4.47 -7.96 8.15
CA LEU A 8 -3.76 -6.84 8.78
C LEU A 8 -2.53 -6.45 7.96
N VAL A 9 -2.57 -5.27 7.35
CA VAL A 9 -1.40 -4.67 6.69
C VAL A 9 -0.81 -3.62 7.62
N GLU A 10 0.39 -3.87 8.12
CA GLU A 10 1.08 -2.91 8.99
C GLU A 10 1.56 -1.67 8.22
N SER A 11 1.89 -0.62 8.97
CA SER A 11 2.51 0.58 8.40
C SER A 11 3.81 0.25 7.67
N ASN A 12 4.07 0.95 6.56
CA ASN A 12 5.23 0.68 5.70
C ASN A 12 5.33 -0.79 5.25
N ALA A 13 4.22 -1.43 4.94
CA ALA A 13 4.17 -2.69 4.18
C ALA A 13 3.68 -2.41 2.75
N LEU A 14 3.98 -3.34 1.83
CA LEU A 14 3.58 -3.21 0.42
C LEU A 14 2.94 -4.50 -0.10
N VAL A 15 1.78 -4.34 -0.73
CA VAL A 15 1.10 -5.40 -1.50
C VAL A 15 1.23 -5.05 -2.98
N ALA A 16 1.89 -5.89 -3.75
CA ALA A 16 2.09 -5.66 -5.18
C ALA A 16 0.76 -5.64 -5.94
N ALA A 17 0.73 -4.92 -7.07
CA ALA A 17 -0.40 -4.91 -7.98
C ALA A 17 -0.78 -6.35 -8.40
N GLY A 18 -2.07 -6.59 -8.61
CA GLY A 18 -2.59 -7.92 -8.99
C GLY A 18 -2.60 -8.98 -7.89
N SER A 19 -2.12 -8.69 -6.67
CA SER A 19 -2.03 -9.71 -5.62
C SER A 19 -3.37 -10.00 -4.92
N LEU A 20 -3.56 -11.25 -4.48
CA LEU A 20 -4.68 -11.71 -3.63
C LEU A 20 -4.17 -12.14 -2.25
N VAL A 21 -4.48 -11.37 -1.21
CA VAL A 21 -4.14 -11.72 0.18
C VAL A 21 -5.32 -12.47 0.79
N THR A 22 -5.09 -13.72 1.21
CA THR A 22 -6.11 -14.57 1.81
C THR A 22 -6.41 -14.18 3.26
N SER A 23 -7.56 -14.62 3.79
CA SER A 23 -8.07 -14.17 5.09
C SER A 23 -7.11 -14.42 6.25
N GLY A 24 -7.13 -13.53 7.24
CA GLY A 24 -6.35 -13.65 8.48
C GLY A 24 -4.84 -13.47 8.34
N LYS A 25 -4.34 -13.08 7.16
CA LYS A 25 -2.89 -12.84 6.98
C LYS A 25 -2.48 -11.50 7.59
N ARG A 26 -1.27 -11.50 8.18
CA ARG A 26 -0.61 -10.29 8.68
C ARG A 26 0.63 -10.01 7.85
N ILE A 27 0.65 -8.87 7.18
CA ILE A 27 1.80 -8.37 6.42
C ILE A 27 2.55 -7.40 7.32
N LYS A 28 3.78 -7.76 7.68
CA LYS A 28 4.55 -7.00 8.67
C LYS A 28 5.19 -5.76 8.07
N THR A 29 5.50 -4.80 8.92
CA THR A 29 6.24 -3.59 8.60
C THR A 29 7.53 -3.94 7.85
N GLY A 30 7.74 -3.28 6.72
CA GLY A 30 8.92 -3.47 5.87
C GLY A 30 8.83 -4.66 4.91
N GLU A 31 7.71 -5.38 4.83
CA GLU A 31 7.55 -6.51 3.91
C GLU A 31 6.88 -6.12 2.59
N VAL A 32 7.29 -6.80 1.52
CA VAL A 32 6.66 -6.78 0.21
C VAL A 32 6.05 -8.14 -0.06
N TRP A 33 4.75 -8.18 -0.31
CA TRP A 33 4.01 -9.39 -0.65
C TRP A 33 3.46 -9.29 -2.08
N ALA A 34 3.52 -10.39 -2.82
CA ALA A 34 3.07 -10.45 -4.20
C ALA A 34 2.48 -11.82 -4.56
N GLY A 35 1.62 -11.87 -5.58
CA GLY A 35 1.09 -13.10 -6.16
C GLY A 35 -0.39 -13.38 -5.85
N ASN A 36 -0.91 -14.46 -6.43
CA ASN A 36 -2.26 -14.95 -6.21
C ASN A 36 -2.19 -16.49 -5.99
N PRO A 37 -2.13 -16.96 -4.72
CA PRO A 37 -2.19 -16.19 -3.47
C PRO A 37 -0.90 -15.41 -3.20
N ALA A 38 -1.03 -14.28 -2.48
CA ALA A 38 0.07 -13.40 -2.13
C ALA A 38 0.97 -14.04 -1.07
N VAL A 39 2.28 -14.00 -1.29
CA VAL A 39 3.30 -14.50 -0.36
C VAL A 39 4.38 -13.46 -0.13
N PHE A 40 5.08 -13.57 1.01
CA PHE A 40 6.27 -12.78 1.26
C PHE A 40 7.27 -12.95 0.11
N THR A 41 7.65 -11.84 -0.50
CA THR A 41 8.61 -11.82 -1.60
C THR A 41 9.96 -11.33 -1.12
N ARG A 42 9.99 -10.18 -0.45
CA ARG A 42 11.22 -9.55 0.05
C ARG A 42 10.92 -8.45 1.06
N ARG A 43 11.98 -7.87 1.63
CA ARG A 43 11.89 -6.62 2.39
C ARG A 43 11.85 -5.41 1.46
N LEU A 44 11.23 -4.33 1.94
CA LEU A 44 11.28 -3.02 1.32
C LEU A 44 12.71 -2.48 1.33
N SER A 45 13.09 -1.85 0.23
CA SER A 45 14.29 -1.02 0.18
C SER A 45 14.04 0.34 0.85
N LYS A 46 15.12 1.02 1.25
CA LYS A 46 15.05 2.38 1.81
C LYS A 46 14.33 3.36 0.87
N GLY A 47 14.55 3.22 -0.44
CA GLY A 47 13.91 4.07 -1.45
C GLY A 47 12.40 3.87 -1.50
N GLU A 48 11.94 2.62 -1.44
CA GLU A 48 10.51 2.31 -1.45
C GLU A 48 9.80 2.77 -0.18
N SER A 49 10.41 2.61 1.00
CA SER A 49 9.84 3.13 2.25
C SER A 49 9.63 4.65 2.19
N LYS A 50 10.61 5.39 1.65
CA LYS A 50 10.48 6.85 1.45
C LYS A 50 9.42 7.20 0.41
N PHE A 51 9.28 6.38 -0.63
CA PHE A 51 8.29 6.57 -1.68
C PHE A 51 6.86 6.39 -1.16
N ILE A 52 6.60 5.46 -0.24
CA ILE A 52 5.29 5.29 0.40
C ILE A 52 4.83 6.59 1.08
N GLU A 53 5.70 7.20 1.89
CA GLU A 53 5.40 8.47 2.55
C GLU A 53 5.22 9.63 1.55
N THR A 54 6.11 9.72 0.56
CA THR A 54 6.11 10.80 -0.42
C THR A 54 4.85 10.75 -1.30
N SER A 55 4.45 9.55 -1.74
CA SER A 55 3.28 9.36 -2.58
C SER A 55 1.99 9.74 -1.84
N SER A 56 1.84 9.35 -0.57
CA SER A 56 0.70 9.76 0.28
C SER A 56 0.57 11.29 0.37
N ARG A 57 1.67 11.99 0.63
CA ARG A 57 1.68 13.47 0.68
C ARG A 57 1.27 14.10 -0.64
N ARG A 58 1.78 13.57 -1.76
CA ARG A 58 1.46 14.07 -3.10
C ARG A 58 -0.02 13.91 -3.43
N TYR A 59 -0.60 12.74 -3.20
CA TYR A 59 -2.04 12.52 -3.46
C TYR A 59 -2.92 13.39 -2.56
N LYS A 60 -2.52 13.61 -1.30
CA LYS A 60 -3.23 14.54 -0.41
C LYS A 60 -3.21 15.98 -0.95
N SER A 61 -2.07 16.45 -1.46
CA SER A 61 -1.99 17.79 -2.08
C SER A 61 -2.87 17.86 -3.32
N LEU A 62 -2.76 16.87 -4.20
CA LEU A 62 -3.56 16.81 -5.43
C LEU A 62 -5.05 16.84 -5.11
N ALA A 63 -5.52 16.05 -4.14
CA ALA A 63 -6.92 16.05 -3.73
C ALA A 63 -7.39 17.45 -3.25
N LYS A 64 -6.55 18.20 -2.53
CA LYS A 64 -6.87 19.57 -2.13
C LYS A 64 -7.02 20.50 -3.33
N ASP A 65 -6.13 20.39 -4.32
CA ASP A 65 -6.16 21.22 -5.52
C ASP A 65 -7.47 20.97 -6.30
N TYR A 66 -7.86 19.70 -6.47
CA TYR A 66 -9.12 19.35 -7.13
C TYR A 66 -10.37 19.81 -6.35
N VAL A 67 -10.36 19.70 -5.02
CA VAL A 67 -11.45 20.23 -4.18
C VAL A 67 -11.56 21.76 -4.32
N GLN A 68 -10.45 22.46 -4.50
CA GLN A 68 -10.46 23.90 -4.72
C GLN A 68 -11.01 24.23 -6.12
N ILE A 69 -10.59 23.51 -7.16
CA ILE A 69 -11.10 23.70 -8.54
C ILE A 69 -12.61 23.49 -8.59
N ALA A 70 -13.13 22.42 -7.96
CA ALA A 70 -14.56 22.10 -7.99
C ALA A 70 -15.47 23.10 -7.24
N LYS A 71 -14.88 24.05 -6.48
CA LYS A 71 -15.61 25.10 -5.76
C LYS A 71 -15.75 26.40 -6.55
N HIS A 72 -15.02 26.55 -7.66
CA HIS A 72 -15.13 27.66 -8.61
C HIS A 72 -15.89 27.20 -9.85
#